data_AF-A0A3A1XSA1-F1
#
_entry.id   AF-A0A3A1XSA1-F1
#
_cell.length_a   1.000
_cell.length_b   1.000
_cell.length_c   1.000
_cell.angle_alpha   90.00
_cell.angle_beta   90.00
_cell.angle_gamma   90.00
#
_symmetry.space_group_name_H-M   'P 1'
#
loop_
_entity.id
_entity.type
_entity.pdbx_description
1 polymer ?
#
loop_
_entity_poly.entity_id
_entity_poly.type
_entity_poly.pdbx_seq_one_letter_code
_entity_poly.pdbx_strand_id
1 'polypeptide(L)'
;MNYQEQEMHEYKMHEHIKESENKLDLASLFPAKGDDRRPPDWLGRALIYVAIITFVSIFLWFAWNSISFIVFDVVISIFIALAMEPLVVRLIKHGWRRGVASGFTLTGLLVVISLLLALFGNLFAQQVVSMVMGLPDLYNQFANFVLHYTGFKMPNIEQLGMEILKHVQTSWVVDFAGQALNTTWGLMTVLLDLLTIIMVTYYISAAGPAMRRSMCRWMNPQSQRRFLFIWSVVQEQISSFLFSRIILAAINAVGTAIFLIVMNIPYWLPLSLFCGIVSQFVPTIGGYLGGALPILVAWGSNGFGAAVATLIFITIYQQIENMVISPKISEKTMDLNPAVAFISVLVMGAVFGALGAFLALPVTASLQAIFRVCTKQYSLVSSPLMNDPHPDHTSIIVRCVEAIGRKFMNPMSESVHRVMKGTSSRISLNEDILYWYKQAYVSDSDDANGSKVSSIDSDQTDVLATMPISREILDAVNKDIAKRKVDSENKDSSKAKLQVGESKIVKNTKNNKSNVKNNPRSGWKR
;
A
#
# COMPACT_ATOMS: atom_id res chain seq x y z
N MET A 1 86.11 -60.92 4.13
CA MET A 1 84.74 -60.80 4.70
C MET A 1 84.32 -59.36 4.95
N ASN A 2 85.16 -58.46 5.48
CA ASN A 2 84.71 -57.13 5.94
C ASN A 2 84.31 -56.08 4.87
N TYR A 3 84.64 -56.26 3.58
CA TYR A 3 84.34 -55.26 2.54
C TYR A 3 82.93 -55.38 1.94
N GLN A 4 82.41 -56.60 1.78
CA GLN A 4 81.09 -56.85 1.18
C GLN A 4 79.92 -56.45 2.09
N GLU A 5 80.11 -56.45 3.42
CA GLU A 5 79.10 -55.96 4.35
C GLU A 5 78.98 -54.42 4.30
N GLN A 6 80.10 -53.70 4.12
CA GLN A 6 80.06 -52.24 4.00
C GLN A 6 79.32 -51.78 2.73
N GLU A 7 79.61 -52.38 1.55
CA GLU A 7 78.88 -52.07 0.31
C GLU A 7 77.38 -52.42 0.42
N MET A 8 77.01 -53.53 1.06
CA MET A 8 75.61 -53.90 1.30
C MET A 8 74.89 -52.94 2.26
N HIS A 9 75.59 -52.40 3.26
CA HIS A 9 75.04 -51.38 4.16
C HIS A 9 74.89 -50.03 3.45
N GLU A 10 75.87 -49.63 2.64
CA GLU A 10 75.84 -48.38 1.87
C GLU A 10 74.75 -48.42 0.79
N TYR A 11 74.59 -49.55 0.09
CA TYR A 11 73.51 -49.76 -0.89
C TYR A 11 72.12 -49.68 -0.24
N LYS A 12 71.90 -50.38 0.89
CA LYS A 12 70.62 -50.29 1.63
C LYS A 12 70.35 -48.89 2.18
N MET A 13 71.39 -48.17 2.58
CA MET A 13 71.25 -46.80 3.06
C MET A 13 70.86 -45.83 1.93
N HIS A 14 71.48 -45.97 0.75
CA HIS A 14 71.08 -45.23 -0.44
C HIS A 14 69.67 -45.60 -0.94
N GLU A 15 69.27 -46.87 -0.86
CA GLU A 15 67.91 -47.32 -1.23
C GLU A 15 66.85 -46.71 -0.29
N HIS A 16 67.06 -46.76 1.03
CA HIS A 16 66.17 -46.13 2.00
C HIS A 16 66.09 -44.60 1.88
N ILE A 17 67.19 -43.90 1.55
CA ILE A 17 67.17 -42.45 1.31
C ILE A 17 66.32 -42.14 0.07
N LYS A 18 66.51 -42.89 -1.03
CA LYS A 18 65.77 -42.69 -2.29
C LYS A 18 64.29 -43.04 -2.20
N GLU A 19 63.93 -43.97 -1.31
CA GLU A 19 62.54 -44.30 -0.98
C GLU A 19 61.88 -43.22 -0.08
N SER A 20 62.68 -42.45 0.67
CA SER A 20 62.19 -41.32 1.48
C SER A 20 61.96 -40.05 0.66
N GLU A 21 62.81 -39.73 -0.32
CA GLU A 21 62.63 -38.54 -1.19
C GLU A 21 61.43 -38.66 -2.13
N ASN A 22 61.01 -39.87 -2.49
CA ASN A 22 59.86 -40.10 -3.39
C ASN A 22 58.51 -40.25 -2.66
N LYS A 23 58.49 -40.24 -1.32
CA LYS A 23 57.22 -40.12 -0.59
C LYS A 23 56.81 -38.66 -0.59
N LEU A 24 55.87 -38.32 -1.48
CA LEU A 24 55.12 -37.05 -1.46
C LEU A 24 54.73 -36.74 -0.01
N ASP A 25 55.34 -35.71 0.57
CA ASP A 25 55.18 -35.39 1.98
C ASP A 25 53.82 -34.72 2.22
N LEU A 26 52.79 -35.56 2.26
CA LEU A 26 51.39 -35.16 2.43
C LEU A 26 51.15 -34.43 3.77
N ALA A 27 52.05 -34.57 4.75
CA ALA A 27 51.99 -33.82 6.00
C ALA A 27 52.33 -32.33 5.80
N SER A 28 53.15 -31.98 4.79
CA SER A 28 53.41 -30.59 4.40
C SER A 28 52.22 -29.90 3.73
N LEU A 29 51.37 -30.69 3.04
CA LEU A 29 50.17 -30.20 2.34
C LEU A 29 48.92 -30.22 3.23
N PHE A 30 48.84 -31.14 4.19
CA PHE A 30 47.72 -31.30 5.11
C PHE A 30 48.22 -31.43 6.57
N PRO A 31 48.52 -30.31 7.24
CA PRO A 31 49.06 -30.33 8.60
C PRO A 31 48.12 -31.01 9.61
N ALA A 32 48.75 -31.74 10.55
CA ALA A 32 48.07 -32.53 11.56
C ALA A 32 47.23 -31.66 12.53
N LYS A 33 46.30 -32.29 13.25
CA LYS A 33 45.36 -31.62 14.14
C LYS A 33 46.09 -31.11 15.40
N GLY A 34 46.55 -29.87 15.37
CA GLY A 34 47.30 -29.21 16.45
C GLY A 34 48.49 -28.36 16.00
N ASP A 35 48.78 -28.28 14.69
CA ASP A 35 49.83 -27.44 14.11
C ASP A 35 49.33 -25.99 13.87
N ASP A 36 50.10 -25.00 14.31
CA ASP A 36 49.84 -23.55 14.13
C ASP A 36 49.72 -23.13 12.65
N ARG A 37 50.23 -23.94 11.72
CA ARG A 37 50.14 -23.71 10.26
C ARG A 37 48.76 -24.05 9.69
N ARG A 38 47.91 -24.76 10.42
CA ARG A 38 46.58 -25.15 9.96
C ARG A 38 45.61 -23.96 10.07
N PRO A 39 44.90 -23.57 9.00
CA PRO A 39 43.88 -22.53 9.10
C PRO A 39 42.76 -22.96 10.05
N PRO A 40 42.15 -22.03 10.80
CA PRO A 40 41.19 -22.36 11.85
C PRO A 40 39.97 -23.10 11.29
N ASP A 41 39.44 -24.08 12.03
CA ASP A 41 38.42 -25.03 11.53
C ASP A 41 37.09 -24.36 11.06
N TRP A 42 36.84 -23.09 11.42
CA TRP A 42 35.72 -22.32 10.87
C TRP A 42 35.95 -21.88 9.42
N LEU A 43 37.20 -21.66 9.00
CA LEU A 43 37.56 -21.15 7.68
C LEU A 43 37.21 -22.15 6.57
N GLY A 44 37.43 -23.45 6.79
CA GLY A 44 37.01 -24.50 5.85
C GLY A 44 35.49 -24.55 5.67
N ARG A 45 34.72 -24.41 6.77
CA ARG A 45 33.26 -24.33 6.71
C ARG A 45 32.78 -23.05 6.02
N ALA A 46 33.42 -21.92 6.32
CA ALA A 46 33.14 -20.63 5.68
C ALA A 46 33.43 -20.67 4.19
N LEU A 47 34.55 -21.24 3.74
CA LEU A 47 34.85 -21.44 2.32
C LEU A 47 33.82 -22.32 1.62
N ILE A 48 33.37 -23.41 2.25
CA ILE A 48 32.30 -24.26 1.70
C ILE A 48 30.99 -23.47 1.59
N TYR A 49 30.60 -22.71 2.63
CA TYR A 49 29.40 -21.87 2.55
C TYR A 49 29.52 -20.78 1.49
N VAL A 50 30.67 -20.11 1.37
CA VAL A 50 30.92 -19.11 0.31
C VAL A 50 30.86 -19.76 -1.06
N ALA A 51 31.49 -20.92 -1.28
CA ALA A 51 31.44 -21.65 -2.55
C ALA A 51 30.00 -22.07 -2.91
N ILE A 52 29.22 -22.56 -1.94
CA ILE A 52 27.79 -22.87 -2.13
C ILE A 52 27.01 -21.60 -2.48
N ILE A 53 27.19 -20.51 -1.73
CA ILE A 53 26.50 -19.23 -1.99
C ILE A 53 26.87 -18.68 -3.38
N THR A 54 28.14 -18.73 -3.77
CA THR A 54 28.60 -18.29 -5.10
C THR A 54 28.02 -19.17 -6.21
N PHE A 55 28.08 -20.50 -6.07
CA PHE A 55 27.51 -21.42 -7.06
C PHE A 55 25.98 -21.25 -7.19
N VAL A 56 25.28 -21.13 -6.06
CA VAL A 56 23.83 -20.86 -6.01
C VAL A 56 23.52 -19.49 -6.64
N SER A 57 24.33 -18.46 -6.38
CA SER A 57 24.12 -17.12 -6.97
C SER A 57 24.33 -17.12 -8.48
N ILE A 58 25.35 -17.81 -8.99
CA ILE A 58 25.61 -17.96 -10.42
C ILE A 58 24.51 -18.80 -11.08
N PHE A 59 24.09 -19.90 -10.44
CA PHE A 59 22.98 -20.73 -10.91
C PHE A 59 21.68 -19.93 -10.98
N LEU A 60 21.32 -19.17 -9.94
CA LEU A 60 20.15 -18.29 -9.96
C LEU A 60 20.28 -17.22 -11.06
N TRP A 61 21.45 -16.62 -11.25
CA TRP A 61 21.67 -15.60 -12.29
C TRP A 61 21.43 -16.14 -13.70
N PHE A 62 21.99 -17.31 -14.03
CA PHE A 62 21.76 -17.96 -15.32
C PHE A 62 20.32 -18.49 -15.47
N ALA A 63 19.78 -19.11 -14.43
CA ALA A 63 18.44 -19.66 -14.45
C ALA A 63 17.36 -18.56 -14.45
N TRP A 64 17.65 -17.34 -13.96
CA TRP A 64 16.72 -16.23 -13.91
C TRP A 64 16.07 -15.95 -15.27
N ASN A 65 16.85 -15.92 -16.35
CA ASN A 65 16.31 -15.65 -17.69
C ASN A 65 15.32 -16.72 -18.18
N SER A 66 15.42 -17.96 -17.71
CA SER A 66 14.49 -19.05 -18.05
C SER A 66 13.33 -19.20 -17.05
N ILE A 67 13.57 -18.90 -15.78
CA ILE A 67 12.60 -19.06 -14.67
C ILE A 67 11.73 -17.81 -14.47
N SER A 68 12.19 -16.65 -14.91
CA SER A 68 11.52 -15.34 -14.78
C SER A 68 10.04 -15.40 -15.21
N PHE A 69 9.74 -16.00 -16.36
CA PHE A 69 8.36 -16.16 -16.85
C PHE A 69 7.47 -16.93 -15.87
N ILE A 70 7.91 -18.13 -15.43
CA ILE A 70 7.18 -18.96 -14.46
C ILE A 70 7.02 -18.24 -13.12
N VAL A 71 8.03 -17.48 -12.68
CA VAL A 71 7.95 -16.67 -11.46
C VAL A 71 6.92 -15.55 -11.59
N PHE A 72 6.86 -14.87 -12.74
CA PHE A 72 5.82 -13.87 -13.00
C PHE A 72 4.42 -14.49 -13.02
N ASP A 73 4.22 -15.64 -13.66
CA ASP A 73 2.94 -16.35 -13.66
C ASP A 73 2.50 -16.75 -12.25
N VAL A 74 3.42 -17.26 -11.42
CA VAL A 74 3.15 -17.60 -10.02
C VAL A 74 2.81 -16.34 -9.21
N VAL A 75 3.51 -15.24 -9.41
CA VAL A 75 3.23 -13.96 -8.73
C VAL A 75 1.86 -13.40 -9.14
N ILE A 76 1.53 -13.40 -10.44
CA ILE A 76 0.22 -13.02 -10.97
C ILE A 76 -0.87 -13.93 -10.36
N SER A 77 -0.64 -15.24 -10.32
CA SER A 77 -1.56 -16.22 -9.75
C SER A 77 -1.82 -16.01 -8.26
N ILE A 78 -0.78 -15.66 -7.48
CA ILE A 78 -0.90 -15.28 -6.07
C ILE A 78 -1.78 -14.03 -5.94
N PHE A 79 -1.58 -13.01 -6.79
CA PHE A 79 -2.36 -11.78 -6.73
C PHE A 79 -3.82 -11.98 -7.11
N ILE A 80 -4.12 -12.80 -8.13
CA ILE A 80 -5.50 -13.18 -8.47
C ILE A 80 -6.14 -13.98 -7.32
N ALA A 81 -5.41 -14.94 -6.73
CA ALA A 81 -5.89 -15.70 -5.57
C ALA A 81 -6.20 -14.81 -4.36
N LEU A 82 -5.36 -13.80 -4.08
CA LEU A 82 -5.59 -12.81 -3.03
C LEU A 82 -6.75 -11.87 -3.35
N ALA A 83 -6.89 -11.40 -4.59
CA ALA A 83 -7.99 -10.52 -5.00
C ALA A 83 -9.37 -11.21 -4.92
N MET A 84 -9.43 -12.53 -5.15
CA MET A 84 -10.67 -13.31 -5.01
C MET A 84 -10.96 -13.77 -3.56
N GLU A 85 -9.96 -13.83 -2.67
CA GLU A 85 -10.12 -14.33 -1.29
C GLU A 85 -11.31 -13.68 -0.53
N PRO A 86 -11.66 -12.38 -0.65
CA PRO A 86 -12.81 -11.80 0.04
C PRO A 86 -14.14 -12.39 -0.42
N LEU A 87 -14.25 -12.75 -1.71
CA LEU A 87 -15.40 -13.46 -2.28
C LEU A 87 -15.42 -14.93 -1.81
N VAL A 88 -14.27 -15.61 -1.85
CA VAL A 88 -14.11 -17.00 -1.38
C VAL A 88 -14.50 -17.12 0.09
N VAL A 89 -14.01 -16.23 0.95
CA VAL A 89 -14.36 -16.20 2.38
C VAL A 89 -15.84 -15.88 2.59
N ARG A 90 -16.44 -14.99 1.79
CA ARG A 90 -17.89 -14.75 1.85
C ARG A 90 -18.69 -16.01 1.49
N LEU A 91 -18.30 -16.78 0.47
CA LEU A 91 -18.95 -18.06 0.13
C LEU A 91 -18.75 -19.14 1.21
N ILE A 92 -17.55 -19.24 1.80
CA ILE A 92 -17.28 -20.16 2.91
C ILE A 92 -18.17 -19.83 4.13
N LYS A 93 -18.39 -18.53 4.43
CA LYS A 93 -19.34 -18.11 5.47
C LYS A 93 -20.80 -18.49 5.17
N HIS A 94 -21.15 -18.77 3.91
CA HIS A 94 -22.46 -19.34 3.51
C HIS A 94 -22.44 -20.88 3.42
N GLY A 95 -21.43 -21.55 4.00
CA GLY A 95 -21.35 -23.01 4.11
C GLY A 95 -20.63 -23.74 2.98
N TRP A 96 -20.02 -23.03 2.02
CA TRP A 96 -19.33 -23.68 0.90
C TRP A 96 -17.97 -24.27 1.32
N ARG A 97 -17.65 -25.47 0.83
CA ARG A 97 -16.30 -26.05 0.97
C ARG A 97 -15.28 -25.18 0.23
N ARG A 98 -14.12 -24.89 0.83
CA ARG A 98 -13.11 -23.95 0.29
C ARG A 98 -12.70 -24.21 -1.17
N GLY A 99 -12.53 -25.47 -1.57
CA GLY A 99 -12.23 -25.82 -2.97
C GLY A 99 -13.35 -25.43 -3.94
N VAL A 100 -14.62 -25.70 -3.58
CA VAL A 100 -15.78 -25.33 -4.40
C VAL A 100 -15.97 -23.81 -4.44
N ALA A 101 -15.78 -23.12 -3.31
CA ALA A 101 -15.82 -21.66 -3.25
C ALA A 101 -14.75 -21.01 -4.15
N SER A 102 -13.50 -21.49 -4.09
CA SER A 102 -12.38 -21.05 -4.93
C SER A 102 -12.65 -21.28 -6.42
N GLY A 103 -13.06 -22.52 -6.78
CA GLY A 103 -13.41 -22.88 -8.15
C GLY A 103 -14.54 -22.01 -8.69
N PHE A 104 -15.61 -21.81 -7.92
CA PHE A 104 -16.73 -20.97 -8.34
C PHE A 104 -16.35 -19.50 -8.52
N THR A 105 -15.54 -18.91 -7.63
CA THR A 105 -15.07 -17.52 -7.83
C THR A 105 -14.18 -17.38 -9.05
N LEU A 106 -13.29 -18.35 -9.30
CA LEU A 106 -12.39 -18.33 -10.44
C LEU A 106 -13.15 -18.53 -11.76
N THR A 107 -14.08 -19.48 -11.81
CA THR A 107 -14.98 -19.66 -12.95
C THR A 107 -15.85 -18.43 -13.18
N GLY A 108 -16.37 -17.81 -12.12
CA GLY A 108 -17.14 -16.56 -12.22
C GLY A 108 -16.31 -15.41 -12.80
N LEU A 109 -15.06 -15.24 -12.35
CA LEU A 109 -14.12 -14.26 -12.91
C LEU A 109 -13.83 -14.53 -14.39
N LEU A 110 -13.54 -15.79 -14.76
CA LEU A 110 -13.30 -16.18 -16.14
C LEU A 110 -14.53 -15.93 -17.02
N VAL A 111 -15.74 -16.27 -16.57
CA VAL A 111 -17.00 -16.01 -17.30
C VAL A 111 -17.19 -14.51 -17.53
N VAL A 112 -16.93 -13.65 -16.54
CA VAL A 112 -17.02 -12.19 -16.70
C VAL A 112 -16.00 -11.67 -17.72
N ILE A 113 -14.75 -12.15 -17.67
CA ILE A 113 -13.69 -11.74 -18.61
C ILE A 113 -14.02 -12.24 -20.03
N SER A 114 -14.38 -13.51 -20.20
CA SER A 114 -14.75 -14.08 -21.50
C SER A 114 -15.99 -13.42 -22.09
N LEU A 115 -16.99 -13.05 -21.27
CA LEU A 115 -18.16 -12.31 -21.73
C LEU A 115 -17.78 -10.90 -22.20
N LEU A 116 -16.93 -10.20 -21.46
CA LEU A 116 -16.46 -8.86 -21.84
C LEU A 116 -15.64 -8.92 -23.14
N LEU A 117 -14.75 -9.91 -23.29
CA LEU A 117 -13.99 -10.13 -24.53
C LEU A 117 -14.89 -10.55 -25.71
N ALA A 118 -15.92 -11.35 -25.50
CA ALA A 118 -16.85 -11.74 -26.55
C ALA A 118 -17.72 -10.56 -27.04
N LEU A 119 -18.19 -9.71 -26.12
CA LEU A 119 -19.03 -8.55 -26.44
C LEU A 119 -18.22 -7.37 -27.00
N PHE A 120 -17.02 -7.12 -26.46
CA PHE A 120 -16.26 -5.89 -26.70
C PHE A 120 -14.85 -6.10 -27.25
N GLY A 121 -14.32 -7.33 -27.33
CA GLY A 121 -12.92 -7.57 -27.71
C GLY A 121 -12.57 -7.11 -29.13
N ASN A 122 -13.44 -7.38 -30.11
CA ASN A 122 -13.26 -6.86 -31.48
C ASN A 122 -13.32 -5.33 -31.52
N LEU A 123 -14.30 -4.73 -30.83
CA LEU A 123 -14.46 -3.27 -30.73
C LEU A 123 -13.24 -2.62 -30.05
N PHE A 124 -12.71 -3.25 -29.00
CA PHE A 124 -11.50 -2.81 -28.30
C PHE A 124 -10.29 -2.83 -29.25
N ALA A 125 -10.05 -3.95 -29.93
CA ALA A 125 -8.93 -4.06 -30.87
C ALA A 125 -9.02 -3.00 -31.99
N GLN A 126 -10.20 -2.81 -32.58
CA GLN A 126 -10.45 -1.77 -33.58
C GLN A 126 -10.19 -0.36 -33.02
N GLN A 127 -10.75 -0.04 -31.84
CA GLN A 127 -10.55 1.28 -31.23
C GLN A 127 -9.08 1.54 -30.85
N VAL A 128 -8.32 0.53 -30.39
CA VAL A 128 -6.89 0.66 -30.12
C VAL A 128 -6.11 0.90 -31.41
N VAL A 129 -6.36 0.13 -32.47
CA VAL A 129 -5.68 0.33 -33.77
C VAL A 129 -5.99 1.72 -34.34
N SER A 130 -7.26 2.14 -34.36
CA SER A 130 -7.64 3.48 -34.83
C SER A 130 -7.04 4.60 -33.97
N MET A 131 -6.98 4.43 -32.65
CA MET A 131 -6.33 5.40 -31.75
C MET A 131 -4.85 5.56 -32.08
N VAL A 132 -4.13 4.45 -32.29
CA VAL A 132 -2.69 4.48 -32.62
C VAL A 132 -2.45 5.06 -34.02
N MET A 133 -3.28 4.69 -35.01
CA MET A 133 -3.20 5.27 -36.37
C MET A 133 -3.55 6.77 -36.39
N GLY A 134 -4.36 7.26 -35.45
CA GLY A 134 -4.69 8.68 -35.29
C GLY A 134 -3.68 9.51 -34.47
N LEU A 135 -2.67 8.89 -33.85
CA LEU A 135 -1.65 9.62 -33.07
C LEU A 135 -0.87 10.68 -33.89
N PRO A 136 -0.48 10.44 -35.16
CA PRO A 136 0.21 11.46 -35.97
C PRO A 136 -0.64 12.72 -36.17
N ASP A 137 -1.95 12.57 -36.40
CA ASP A 137 -2.87 13.70 -36.58
C ASP A 137 -3.10 14.47 -35.28
N LEU A 138 -3.26 13.76 -34.15
CA LEU A 138 -3.32 14.38 -32.82
C LEU A 138 -2.05 15.19 -32.53
N TYR A 139 -0.88 14.66 -32.89
CA TYR A 139 0.37 15.40 -32.73
C TYR A 139 0.44 16.62 -33.64
N ASN A 140 0.09 16.50 -34.91
CA ASN A 140 0.12 17.63 -35.86
C ASN A 140 -0.81 18.76 -35.40
N GLN A 141 -2.00 18.44 -34.87
CA GLN A 141 -2.90 19.42 -34.25
C GLN A 141 -2.25 20.09 -33.02
N PHE A 142 -1.63 19.33 -32.13
CA PHE A 142 -0.94 19.86 -30.94
C PHE A 142 0.27 20.74 -31.33
N ALA A 143 1.05 20.32 -32.32
CA ALA A 143 2.18 21.05 -32.87
C ALA A 143 1.74 22.39 -33.48
N ASN A 144 0.65 22.39 -34.26
CA ASN A 144 0.06 23.60 -34.82
C ASN A 144 -0.49 24.55 -33.73
N PHE A 145 -1.10 24.04 -32.68
CA PHE A 145 -1.55 24.86 -31.54
C PHE A 145 -0.37 25.53 -30.82
N VAL A 146 0.68 24.77 -30.51
CA VAL A 146 1.86 25.34 -29.84
C VAL A 146 2.59 26.32 -30.75
N LEU A 147 2.72 26.03 -32.06
CA LEU A 147 3.22 26.99 -33.05
C LEU A 147 2.43 28.31 -33.03
N HIS A 148 1.09 28.25 -32.94
CA HIS A 148 0.23 29.42 -32.93
C HIS A 148 0.36 30.27 -31.65
N TYR A 149 0.51 29.63 -30.48
CA TYR A 149 0.52 30.33 -29.18
C TYR A 149 1.92 30.66 -28.62
N THR A 150 2.96 29.93 -29.00
CA THR A 150 4.33 30.11 -28.46
C THR A 150 5.38 30.40 -29.53
N GLY A 151 5.05 30.24 -30.82
CA GLY A 151 6.01 30.33 -31.92
C GLY A 151 7.04 29.19 -31.97
N PHE A 152 6.98 28.23 -31.05
CA PHE A 152 7.93 27.13 -30.99
C PHE A 152 7.57 26.04 -32.00
N LYS A 153 8.45 25.82 -32.99
CA LYS A 153 8.30 24.73 -33.95
C LYS A 153 8.76 23.42 -33.33
N MET A 154 7.80 22.56 -33.01
CA MET A 154 8.06 21.18 -32.60
C MET A 154 8.71 20.35 -33.73
N PRO A 155 9.48 19.29 -33.39
CA PRO A 155 10.06 18.37 -34.38
C PRO A 155 8.98 17.65 -35.21
N ASN A 156 9.30 17.24 -36.44
CA ASN A 156 8.37 16.40 -37.22
C ASN A 156 8.30 14.98 -36.63
N ILE A 157 7.08 14.44 -36.47
CA ILE A 157 6.87 13.17 -35.76
C ILE A 157 6.89 11.91 -36.65
N GLU A 158 7.17 12.02 -37.95
CA GLU A 158 7.14 10.89 -38.89
C GLU A 158 7.97 9.68 -38.40
N GLN A 159 9.12 9.93 -37.76
CA GLN A 159 9.95 8.89 -37.15
C GLN A 159 9.33 8.30 -35.86
N LEU A 160 8.75 9.15 -35.00
CA LEU A 160 8.15 8.76 -33.72
C LEU A 160 6.82 8.01 -33.90
N GLY A 161 5.98 8.42 -34.85
CA GLY A 161 4.74 7.72 -35.19
C GLY A 161 5.02 6.31 -35.73
N MET A 162 6.03 6.18 -36.60
CA MET A 162 6.50 4.88 -37.10
C MET A 162 7.16 4.03 -36.00
N GLU A 163 7.98 4.60 -35.13
CA GLU A 163 8.63 3.83 -34.05
C GLU A 163 7.61 3.42 -32.96
N ILE A 164 6.60 4.25 -32.67
CA ILE A 164 5.46 3.88 -31.82
C ILE A 164 4.62 2.79 -32.48
N LEU A 165 4.25 2.93 -33.77
CA LEU A 165 3.52 1.89 -34.50
C LEU A 165 4.28 0.56 -34.52
N LYS A 166 5.59 0.60 -34.75
CA LYS A 166 6.49 -0.56 -34.70
C LYS A 166 6.56 -1.16 -33.31
N HIS A 167 6.71 -0.37 -32.25
CA HIS A 167 6.69 -0.85 -30.85
C HIS A 167 5.30 -1.28 -30.36
N VAL A 168 4.22 -0.82 -30.98
CA VAL A 168 2.85 -1.29 -30.73
C VAL A 168 2.60 -2.60 -31.47
N GLN A 169 3.06 -2.73 -32.72
CA GLN A 169 2.98 -3.97 -33.51
C GLN A 169 3.85 -5.08 -32.91
N THR A 170 5.07 -4.77 -32.46
CA THR A 170 5.92 -5.69 -31.67
C THR A 170 5.60 -5.66 -30.17
N SER A 171 4.53 -4.96 -29.77
CA SER A 171 4.04 -5.07 -28.40
C SER A 171 3.43 -6.44 -28.24
N TRP A 172 3.72 -7.07 -27.11
CA TRP A 172 3.14 -8.34 -26.69
C TRP A 172 1.62 -8.41 -26.93
N VAL A 173 0.86 -7.32 -26.82
CA VAL A 173 -0.59 -7.30 -27.08
C VAL A 173 -0.94 -7.56 -28.55
N VAL A 174 -0.24 -6.93 -29.50
CA VAL A 174 -0.55 -7.05 -30.94
C VAL A 174 0.07 -8.31 -31.52
N ASP A 175 1.26 -8.70 -31.07
CA ASP A 175 1.85 -10.00 -31.40
C ASP A 175 1.02 -11.15 -30.80
N PHE A 176 0.49 -11.04 -29.57
CA PHE A 176 -0.42 -12.03 -28.99
C PHE A 176 -1.72 -12.13 -29.80
N ALA A 177 -2.33 -11.01 -30.18
CA ALA A 177 -3.51 -11.02 -31.04
C ALA A 177 -3.22 -11.59 -32.45
N GLY A 178 -2.11 -11.17 -33.07
CA GLY A 178 -1.76 -11.53 -34.45
C GLY A 178 -1.20 -12.94 -34.61
N GLN A 179 -0.30 -13.37 -33.72
CA GLN A 179 0.34 -14.69 -33.78
C GLN A 179 -0.53 -15.79 -33.19
N ALA A 180 -1.27 -15.53 -32.10
CA ALA A 180 -2.20 -16.53 -31.56
C ALA A 180 -3.36 -16.77 -32.55
N LEU A 181 -4.04 -15.74 -33.06
CA LEU A 181 -5.18 -15.95 -33.96
C LEU A 181 -4.79 -16.60 -35.31
N ASN A 182 -3.57 -16.37 -35.81
CA ASN A 182 -3.14 -16.90 -37.12
C ASN A 182 -2.29 -18.19 -37.03
N THR A 183 -1.85 -18.62 -35.85
CA THR A 183 -0.99 -19.81 -35.70
C THR A 183 -1.58 -20.80 -34.69
N THR A 184 -1.91 -22.01 -35.13
CA THR A 184 -2.39 -23.10 -34.26
C THR A 184 -1.48 -23.35 -33.05
N TRP A 185 -0.16 -23.21 -33.24
CA TRP A 185 0.83 -23.32 -32.18
C TRP A 185 0.76 -22.17 -31.16
N GLY A 186 0.50 -20.93 -31.63
CA GLY A 186 0.33 -19.76 -30.77
C GLY A 186 -0.89 -19.88 -29.85
N LEU A 187 -2.03 -20.37 -30.37
CA LEU A 187 -3.21 -20.69 -29.55
C LEU A 187 -2.89 -21.70 -28.44
N MET A 188 -2.10 -22.72 -28.75
CA MET A 188 -1.74 -23.76 -27.77
C MET A 188 -0.85 -23.21 -26.65
N THR A 189 0.17 -22.40 -26.96
CA THR A 189 1.01 -21.76 -25.92
C THR A 189 0.16 -20.86 -25.01
N VAL A 190 -0.65 -19.96 -25.59
CA VAL A 190 -1.52 -19.07 -24.82
C VAL A 190 -2.50 -19.84 -23.93
N LEU A 191 -3.06 -20.94 -24.43
CA LEU A 191 -3.98 -21.78 -23.67
C LEU A 191 -3.27 -22.54 -22.53
N LEU A 192 -2.03 -22.98 -22.74
CA LEU A 192 -1.20 -23.62 -21.70
C LEU A 192 -0.77 -22.63 -20.61
N ASP A 193 -0.38 -21.40 -20.98
CA ASP A 193 -0.01 -20.34 -20.03
C ASP A 193 -1.24 -19.95 -19.20
N LEU A 194 -2.39 -19.68 -19.85
CA LEU A 194 -3.65 -19.38 -19.18
C LEU A 194 -4.08 -20.53 -18.25
N LEU A 195 -4.00 -21.79 -18.71
CA LEU A 195 -4.31 -22.97 -17.90
C LEU A 195 -3.38 -23.06 -16.68
N THR A 196 -2.09 -22.74 -16.85
CA THR A 196 -1.11 -22.73 -15.76
C THR A 196 -1.47 -21.68 -14.71
N ILE A 197 -1.74 -20.44 -15.12
CA ILE A 197 -2.17 -19.36 -14.21
C ILE A 197 -3.47 -19.74 -13.48
N ILE A 198 -4.47 -20.27 -14.20
CA ILE A 198 -5.75 -20.73 -13.63
C ILE A 198 -5.52 -21.84 -12.60
N MET A 199 -4.73 -22.86 -12.93
CA MET A 199 -4.44 -23.97 -12.03
C MET A 199 -3.66 -23.52 -10.79
N VAL A 200 -2.61 -22.71 -10.95
CA VAL A 200 -1.81 -22.20 -9.82
C VAL A 200 -2.67 -21.31 -8.92
N THR A 201 -3.48 -20.41 -9.49
CA THR A 201 -4.45 -19.58 -8.74
C THR A 201 -5.43 -20.45 -7.96
N TYR A 202 -6.02 -21.47 -8.59
CA TYR A 202 -6.95 -22.39 -7.95
C TYR A 202 -6.29 -23.14 -6.80
N TYR A 203 -5.12 -23.74 -7.02
CA TYR A 203 -4.41 -24.50 -5.98
C TYR A 203 -4.01 -23.60 -4.81
N ILE A 204 -3.48 -22.39 -5.05
CA ILE A 204 -3.10 -21.45 -3.98
C ILE A 204 -4.33 -21.02 -3.17
N SER A 205 -5.41 -20.64 -3.84
CA SER A 205 -6.66 -20.22 -3.18
C SER A 205 -7.32 -21.39 -2.42
N ALA A 206 -7.44 -22.57 -3.02
CA ALA A 206 -8.06 -23.74 -2.39
C ALA A 206 -7.20 -24.31 -1.24
N ALA A 207 -5.89 -24.44 -1.43
CA ALA A 207 -4.97 -25.06 -0.47
C ALA A 207 -4.43 -24.11 0.60
N GLY A 208 -4.82 -22.83 0.60
CA GLY A 208 -4.37 -21.82 1.58
C GLY A 208 -4.25 -22.29 3.05
N PRO A 209 -5.23 -23.02 3.64
CA PRO A 209 -5.12 -23.52 5.01
C PRO A 209 -4.07 -24.62 5.17
N ALA A 210 -3.89 -25.47 4.15
CA ALA A 210 -2.86 -26.50 4.14
C ALA A 210 -1.47 -25.88 3.99
N MET A 211 -1.33 -24.84 3.15
CA MET A 211 -0.08 -24.07 3.01
C MET A 211 0.32 -23.42 4.33
N ARG A 212 -0.60 -22.70 5.00
CA ARG A 212 -0.37 -22.11 6.34
C ARG A 212 0.06 -23.18 7.36
N ARG A 213 -0.66 -24.31 7.43
CA ARG A 213 -0.34 -25.43 8.33
C ARG A 213 1.04 -26.03 8.03
N SER A 214 1.44 -26.14 6.77
CA SER A 214 2.76 -26.65 6.38
C SER A 214 3.87 -25.73 6.87
N MET A 215 3.75 -24.43 6.65
CA MET A 215 4.73 -23.43 7.13
C MET A 215 4.85 -23.43 8.67
N CYS A 216 3.73 -23.58 9.39
CA CYS A 216 3.74 -23.68 10.86
C CYS A 216 4.53 -24.88 11.39
N ARG A 217 4.68 -25.99 10.64
CA ARG A 217 5.40 -27.20 11.10
C ARG A 217 6.89 -26.98 11.34
N TRP A 218 7.48 -25.96 10.72
CA TRP A 218 8.89 -25.61 10.90
C TRP A 218 9.13 -24.57 12.02
N MET A 219 8.08 -24.17 12.74
CA MET A 219 8.13 -23.13 13.76
C MET A 219 7.79 -23.67 15.15
N ASN A 220 8.39 -23.09 16.19
CA ASN A 220 8.00 -23.35 17.58
C ASN A 220 6.57 -22.83 17.88
N PRO A 221 5.85 -23.34 18.90
CA PRO A 221 4.45 -22.99 19.14
C PRO A 221 4.15 -21.51 19.39
N GLN A 222 5.11 -20.76 19.95
CA GLN A 222 4.96 -19.31 20.19
C GLN A 222 5.07 -18.53 18.87
N SER A 223 6.06 -18.86 18.03
CA SER A 223 6.23 -18.31 16.70
C SER A 223 5.09 -18.68 15.75
N GLN A 224 4.49 -19.87 15.88
CA GLN A 224 3.29 -20.27 15.11
C GLN A 224 2.13 -19.28 15.31
N ARG A 225 1.83 -18.88 16.56
CA ARG A 225 0.77 -17.91 16.86
C ARG A 225 1.05 -16.54 16.22
N ARG A 226 2.28 -16.03 16.36
CA ARG A 226 2.72 -14.77 15.75
C ARG A 226 2.65 -14.83 14.22
N PHE A 227 3.13 -15.92 13.62
CA PHE A 227 3.08 -16.13 12.17
C PHE A 227 1.65 -16.21 11.62
N LEU A 228 0.74 -16.93 12.28
CA LEU A 228 -0.65 -17.01 11.87
C LEU A 228 -1.35 -15.64 11.98
N PHE A 229 -1.06 -14.87 13.02
CA PHE A 229 -1.54 -13.49 13.15
C PHE A 229 -1.03 -12.61 12.00
N ILE A 230 0.29 -12.53 11.79
CA ILE A 230 0.91 -11.77 10.68
C ILE A 230 0.31 -12.19 9.33
N TRP A 231 0.23 -13.50 9.06
CA TRP A 231 -0.34 -14.03 7.83
C TRP A 231 -1.77 -13.55 7.63
N SER A 232 -2.62 -13.67 8.66
CA SER A 232 -4.04 -13.26 8.56
C SER A 232 -4.19 -11.76 8.29
N VAL A 233 -3.42 -10.93 9.00
CA VAL A 233 -3.43 -9.47 8.86
C VAL A 233 -2.92 -9.04 7.49
N VAL A 234 -1.77 -9.55 7.04
CA VAL A 234 -1.21 -9.25 5.72
C VAL A 234 -2.16 -9.72 4.62
N GLN A 235 -2.72 -10.93 4.74
CA GLN A 235 -3.64 -11.46 3.73
C GLN A 235 -4.94 -10.65 3.66
N GLU A 236 -5.57 -10.29 4.79
CA GLU A 236 -6.79 -9.46 4.80
C GLU A 236 -6.52 -8.07 4.21
N GLN A 237 -5.40 -7.43 4.56
CA GLN A 237 -5.03 -6.13 4.02
C GLN A 237 -4.78 -6.15 2.51
N ILE A 238 -3.98 -7.09 1.97
CA ILE A 238 -3.74 -7.17 0.52
C ILE A 238 -5.04 -7.50 -0.22
N SER A 239 -5.78 -8.51 0.24
CA SER A 239 -6.99 -8.97 -0.44
C SER A 239 -8.07 -7.89 -0.45
N SER A 240 -8.27 -7.19 0.67
CA SER A 240 -9.20 -6.05 0.74
C SER A 240 -8.74 -4.88 -0.14
N PHE A 241 -7.44 -4.55 -0.16
CA PHE A 241 -6.90 -3.51 -1.03
C PHE A 241 -7.12 -3.83 -2.52
N LEU A 242 -6.70 -5.01 -2.98
CA LEU A 242 -6.84 -5.41 -4.39
C LEU A 242 -8.32 -5.46 -4.81
N PHE A 243 -9.18 -6.05 -3.98
CA PHE A 243 -10.62 -6.12 -4.25
C PHE A 243 -11.26 -4.72 -4.34
N SER A 244 -10.92 -3.82 -3.42
CA SER A 244 -11.40 -2.43 -3.44
C SER A 244 -10.94 -1.69 -4.70
N ARG A 245 -9.68 -1.85 -5.10
CA ARG A 245 -9.12 -1.21 -6.29
C ARG A 245 -9.73 -1.73 -7.59
N ILE A 246 -10.02 -3.03 -7.69
CA ILE A 246 -10.74 -3.60 -8.84
C ILE A 246 -12.15 -3.01 -8.95
N ILE A 247 -12.87 -2.87 -7.83
CA ILE A 247 -14.22 -2.27 -7.84
C ILE A 247 -14.16 -0.78 -8.22
N LEU A 248 -13.25 0.00 -7.62
CA LEU A 248 -13.09 1.41 -7.98
C LEU A 248 -12.69 1.58 -9.45
N ALA A 249 -11.81 0.72 -9.97
CA ALA A 249 -11.38 0.76 -11.37
C ALA A 249 -12.54 0.46 -12.33
N ALA A 250 -13.41 -0.51 -11.97
CA ALA A 250 -14.61 -0.81 -12.73
C ALA A 250 -15.62 0.35 -12.71
N ILE A 251 -15.85 0.99 -11.54
CA ILE A 251 -16.75 2.15 -11.43
C ILE A 251 -16.21 3.34 -12.24
N ASN A 252 -14.90 3.61 -12.17
CA ASN A 252 -14.23 4.67 -12.91
C ASN A 252 -14.26 4.43 -14.42
N ALA A 253 -13.97 3.19 -14.87
CA ALA A 253 -14.07 2.81 -16.26
C ALA A 253 -15.51 2.94 -16.78
N VAL A 254 -16.52 2.46 -16.06
CA VAL A 254 -17.93 2.61 -16.47
C VAL A 254 -18.36 4.08 -16.51
N GLY A 255 -18.02 4.87 -15.49
CA GLY A 255 -18.33 6.30 -15.45
C GLY A 255 -17.69 7.08 -16.60
N THR A 256 -16.41 6.82 -16.86
CA THR A 256 -15.66 7.42 -17.97
C THR A 256 -16.19 6.96 -19.32
N ALA A 257 -16.52 5.68 -19.49
CA ALA A 257 -17.11 5.15 -20.72
C ALA A 257 -18.44 5.86 -21.06
N ILE A 258 -19.34 5.98 -20.09
CA ILE A 258 -20.63 6.66 -20.26
C ILE A 258 -20.42 8.12 -20.68
N PHE A 259 -19.50 8.83 -20.02
CA PHE A 259 -19.20 10.22 -20.37
C PHE A 259 -18.64 10.37 -21.80
N LEU A 260 -17.65 9.55 -22.19
CA LEU A 260 -17.05 9.60 -23.52
C LEU A 260 -18.07 9.25 -24.62
N ILE A 261 -18.97 8.29 -24.36
CA ILE A 261 -20.08 7.95 -25.27
C ILE A 261 -21.04 9.15 -25.43
N VAL A 262 -21.49 9.77 -24.33
CA VAL A 262 -22.42 10.92 -24.37
C VAL A 262 -21.80 12.11 -25.11
N MET A 263 -20.52 12.38 -24.88
CA MET A 263 -19.78 13.45 -25.55
C MET A 263 -19.37 13.12 -27.00
N ASN A 264 -19.68 11.91 -27.49
CA ASN A 264 -19.26 11.39 -28.80
C ASN A 264 -17.75 11.53 -29.04
N ILE A 265 -16.96 11.20 -28.01
CA ILE A 265 -15.49 11.15 -28.09
C ILE A 265 -15.09 9.74 -28.55
N PRO A 266 -14.23 9.60 -29.58
CA PRO A 266 -13.81 8.29 -30.08
C PRO A 266 -12.97 7.53 -29.05
N TYR A 267 -12.81 6.22 -29.28
CA TYR A 267 -11.97 5.34 -28.46
C TYR A 267 -12.41 5.21 -26.98
N TRP A 268 -13.71 5.41 -26.71
CA TRP A 268 -14.29 5.41 -25.37
C TRP A 268 -13.98 4.15 -24.55
N LEU A 269 -13.79 2.99 -25.19
CA LEU A 269 -13.57 1.72 -24.50
C LEU A 269 -12.11 1.57 -24.00
N PRO A 270 -11.05 1.65 -24.85
CA PRO A 270 -9.69 1.60 -24.34
C PRO A 270 -9.34 2.80 -23.46
N LEU A 271 -9.86 4.00 -23.74
CA LEU A 271 -9.62 5.18 -22.92
C LEU A 271 -10.22 5.07 -21.52
N SER A 272 -11.44 4.52 -21.41
CA SER A 272 -12.08 4.37 -20.10
C SER A 272 -11.46 3.24 -19.27
N LEU A 273 -11.08 2.12 -19.90
CA LEU A 273 -10.32 1.05 -19.25
C LEU A 273 -8.94 1.55 -18.78
N PHE A 274 -8.21 2.29 -19.62
CA PHE A 274 -6.94 2.92 -19.26
C PHE A 274 -7.11 3.88 -18.07
N CYS A 275 -8.08 4.79 -18.14
CA CYS A 275 -8.39 5.73 -17.07
C CYS A 275 -8.70 5.01 -15.76
N GLY A 276 -9.60 4.03 -15.77
CA GLY A 276 -9.98 3.26 -14.59
C GLY A 276 -8.82 2.48 -13.95
N ILE A 277 -7.98 1.82 -14.75
CA ILE A 277 -6.83 1.04 -14.25
C ILE A 277 -5.74 1.99 -13.71
N VAL A 278 -5.31 2.96 -14.50
CA VAL A 278 -4.23 3.89 -14.11
C VAL A 278 -4.64 4.73 -12.90
N SER A 279 -5.90 5.15 -12.82
CA SER A 279 -6.44 5.91 -11.67
C SER A 279 -6.35 5.16 -10.34
N GLN A 280 -6.41 3.83 -10.35
CA GLN A 280 -6.43 3.03 -9.13
C GLN A 280 -5.07 2.44 -8.75
N PHE A 281 -4.28 2.01 -9.72
CA PHE A 281 -3.02 1.32 -9.47
C PHE A 281 -1.80 2.25 -9.43
N VAL A 282 -1.91 3.50 -9.92
CA VAL A 282 -0.87 4.52 -9.74
C VAL A 282 -1.25 5.44 -8.56
N PRO A 283 -0.56 5.39 -7.41
CA PRO A 283 -0.88 6.24 -6.26
C PRO A 283 -0.61 7.72 -6.55
N THR A 284 -1.30 8.57 -5.79
CA THR A 284 -1.26 10.06 -5.75
C THR A 284 -1.54 10.82 -7.06
N ILE A 285 -1.01 10.38 -8.20
CA ILE A 285 -1.11 11.05 -9.50
C ILE A 285 -1.97 10.26 -10.50
N GLY A 286 -2.34 9.01 -10.18
CA GLY A 286 -3.02 8.10 -11.11
C GLY A 286 -4.27 8.66 -11.78
N GLY A 287 -5.15 9.34 -11.04
CA GLY A 287 -6.36 9.94 -11.62
C GLY A 287 -6.07 10.99 -12.70
N TYR A 288 -5.03 11.79 -12.50
CA TYR A 288 -4.58 12.79 -13.47
C TYR A 288 -3.87 12.15 -14.67
N LEU A 289 -3.05 11.11 -14.45
CA LEU A 289 -2.37 10.38 -15.53
C LEU A 289 -3.35 9.56 -16.38
N GLY A 290 -4.29 8.86 -15.74
CA GLY A 290 -5.36 8.11 -16.40
C GLY A 290 -6.31 9.03 -17.17
N GLY A 291 -6.58 10.22 -16.63
CA GLY A 291 -7.40 11.25 -17.25
C GLY A 291 -6.72 12.03 -18.38
N ALA A 292 -5.39 12.12 -18.41
CA ALA A 292 -4.65 12.89 -19.41
C ALA A 292 -4.90 12.39 -20.85
N LEU A 293 -4.94 11.07 -21.05
CA LEU A 293 -5.12 10.47 -22.37
C LEU A 293 -6.54 10.72 -22.94
N PRO A 294 -7.64 10.51 -22.18
CA PRO A 294 -8.99 10.96 -22.57
C PRO A 294 -9.08 12.45 -22.91
N ILE A 295 -8.46 13.34 -22.12
CA ILE A 295 -8.48 14.80 -22.36
C ILE A 295 -7.80 15.14 -23.69
N LEU A 296 -6.66 14.52 -23.98
CA LEU A 296 -5.91 14.74 -25.22
C LEU A 296 -6.67 14.26 -26.45
N VAL A 297 -7.28 13.06 -26.40
CA VAL A 297 -8.13 12.57 -27.49
C VAL A 297 -9.36 13.45 -27.68
N ALA A 298 -10.05 13.85 -26.60
CA ALA A 298 -11.22 14.73 -26.67
C ALA A 298 -10.90 16.07 -27.36
N TRP A 299 -9.70 16.60 -27.12
CA TRP A 299 -9.23 17.82 -27.76
C TRP A 299 -9.06 17.67 -29.27
N GLY A 300 -8.30 16.66 -29.71
CA GLY A 300 -7.98 16.51 -31.14
C GLY A 300 -9.08 15.85 -31.97
N SER A 301 -10.16 15.35 -31.35
CA SER A 301 -11.35 14.86 -32.06
C SER A 301 -12.47 15.92 -32.11
N ASN A 302 -12.81 16.52 -30.97
CA ASN A 302 -14.02 17.34 -30.81
C ASN A 302 -13.70 18.80 -30.41
N GLY A 303 -12.42 19.19 -30.46
CA GLY A 303 -11.94 20.54 -30.19
C GLY A 303 -11.75 20.88 -28.71
N PHE A 304 -11.25 22.10 -28.46
CA PHE A 304 -10.88 22.55 -27.11
C PHE A 304 -12.04 22.51 -26.09
N GLY A 305 -13.28 22.75 -26.54
CA GLY A 305 -14.46 22.67 -25.67
C GLY A 305 -14.70 21.27 -25.08
N ALA A 306 -14.48 20.21 -25.88
CA ALA A 306 -14.59 18.84 -25.41
C ALA A 306 -13.45 18.46 -24.45
N ALA A 307 -12.23 18.98 -24.68
CA ALA A 307 -11.10 18.82 -23.77
C ALA A 307 -11.41 19.39 -22.38
N VAL A 308 -11.93 20.63 -22.33
CA VAL A 308 -12.31 21.31 -21.08
C VAL A 308 -13.46 20.58 -20.38
N ALA A 309 -14.49 20.15 -21.13
CA ALA A 309 -15.59 19.36 -20.57
C ALA A 309 -15.09 18.03 -19.96
N THR A 310 -14.15 17.35 -20.63
CA THR A 310 -13.55 16.10 -20.16
C THR A 310 -12.70 16.30 -18.91
N LEU A 311 -11.90 17.38 -18.86
CA LEU A 311 -11.14 17.78 -17.67
C LEU A 311 -12.05 18.07 -16.48
N ILE A 312 -13.14 18.83 -16.69
CA ILE A 312 -14.13 19.13 -15.65
C ILE A 312 -14.79 17.83 -15.16
N PHE A 313 -15.21 16.94 -16.06
CA PHE A 313 -15.79 15.65 -15.70
C PHE A 313 -14.83 14.81 -14.84
N ILE A 314 -13.58 14.61 -15.28
CA ILE A 314 -12.58 13.83 -14.55
C ILE A 314 -12.30 14.45 -13.18
N THR A 315 -12.21 15.78 -13.10
CA THR A 315 -11.99 16.49 -11.83
C THR A 315 -13.17 16.28 -10.86
N ILE A 316 -14.41 16.44 -11.34
CA ILE A 316 -15.62 16.22 -10.52
C ILE A 316 -15.72 14.75 -10.10
N TYR A 317 -15.51 13.82 -11.04
CA TYR A 317 -15.53 12.39 -10.78
C TYR A 317 -14.48 12.01 -9.72
N GLN A 318 -13.24 12.53 -9.81
CA GLN A 318 -12.20 12.27 -8.82
C GLN A 318 -12.58 12.77 -7.42
N GLN A 319 -13.26 13.91 -7.30
CA GLN A 319 -13.74 14.39 -6.00
C GLN A 319 -14.89 13.54 -5.45
N ILE A 320 -15.83 13.10 -6.30
CA ILE A 320 -16.88 12.15 -5.90
C ILE A 320 -16.24 10.82 -5.46
N GLU A 321 -15.23 10.34 -6.17
CA GLU A 321 -14.51 9.13 -5.84
C GLU A 321 -13.82 9.27 -4.47
N ASN A 322 -13.02 10.33 -4.29
CA ASN A 322 -12.27 10.59 -3.06
C ASN A 322 -13.18 10.79 -1.83
N MET A 323 -14.29 11.52 -1.98
CA MET A 323 -15.15 11.93 -0.85
C MET A 323 -16.27 10.94 -0.54
N VAL A 324 -16.73 10.13 -1.50
CA VAL A 324 -17.95 9.30 -1.34
C VAL A 324 -17.71 7.83 -1.65
N ILE A 325 -17.03 7.50 -2.76
CA ILE A 325 -16.91 6.11 -3.24
C ILE A 325 -15.79 5.37 -2.51
N SER A 326 -14.59 5.96 -2.50
CA SER A 326 -13.39 5.45 -1.84
C SER A 326 -13.62 5.12 -0.36
N PRO A 327 -14.12 6.03 0.51
CA PRO A 327 -14.33 5.69 1.93
C PRO A 327 -15.34 4.55 2.15
N LYS A 328 -16.35 4.39 1.28
CA LYS A 328 -17.36 3.32 1.40
C LYS A 328 -16.86 1.93 0.98
N ILE A 329 -15.86 1.87 0.11
CA ILE A 329 -15.35 0.61 -0.45
C ILE A 329 -14.01 0.24 0.20
N SER A 330 -13.25 1.25 0.63
CA SER A 330 -11.88 1.16 1.14
C SER A 330 -11.79 1.29 2.67
N GLU A 331 -12.90 1.10 3.40
CA GLU A 331 -13.03 1.31 4.87
C GLU A 331 -12.08 0.45 5.73
N LYS A 332 -11.47 -0.59 5.15
CA LYS A 332 -10.52 -1.51 5.80
C LYS A 332 -9.08 -1.47 5.22
N THR A 333 -8.76 -0.45 4.43
CA THR A 333 -7.55 -0.47 3.59
C THR A 333 -6.29 0.00 4.32
N MET A 334 -5.11 -0.44 3.82
CA MET A 334 -3.78 -0.16 4.36
C MET A 334 -3.48 1.33 4.57
N ASP A 335 -3.20 1.71 5.82
CA ASP A 335 -2.64 3.01 6.22
C ASP A 335 -1.16 3.15 5.82
N LEU A 336 -0.93 3.37 4.53
CA LEU A 336 0.39 3.70 3.98
C LEU A 336 0.61 5.22 3.98
N ASN A 337 1.79 5.66 4.44
CA ASN A 337 2.25 7.03 4.19
C ASN A 337 2.39 7.25 2.66
N PRO A 338 1.73 8.27 2.06
CA PRO A 338 1.77 8.52 0.62
C PRO A 338 3.19 8.65 0.04
N ALA A 339 4.15 9.18 0.80
CA ALA A 339 5.54 9.29 0.35
C ALA A 339 6.22 7.91 0.25
N VAL A 340 5.99 7.03 1.23
CA VAL A 340 6.52 5.65 1.23
C VAL A 340 5.89 4.83 0.11
N ALA A 341 4.57 4.99 -0.09
CA ALA A 341 3.84 4.42 -1.21
C ALA A 341 4.44 4.84 -2.55
N PHE A 342 4.60 6.14 -2.79
CA PHE A 342 5.14 6.69 -4.05
C PHE A 342 6.58 6.23 -4.32
N ILE A 343 7.47 6.32 -3.33
CA ILE A 343 8.87 5.85 -3.45
C ILE A 343 8.91 4.36 -3.76
N SER A 344 8.03 3.55 -3.16
CA SER A 344 7.97 2.11 -3.43
C SER A 344 7.59 1.79 -4.86
N VAL A 345 6.63 2.54 -5.45
CA VAL A 345 6.25 2.38 -6.87
C VAL A 345 7.43 2.70 -7.78
N LEU A 346 8.18 3.76 -7.49
CA LEU A 346 9.37 4.10 -8.28
C LEU A 346 10.48 3.03 -8.15
N VAL A 347 10.76 2.55 -6.94
CA VAL A 347 11.82 1.56 -6.70
C VAL A 347 11.45 0.20 -7.30
N MET A 348 10.27 -0.37 -7.01
CA MET A 348 9.88 -1.64 -7.63
C MET A 348 9.64 -1.49 -9.14
N GLY A 349 9.15 -0.33 -9.59
CA GLY A 349 8.99 -0.02 -11.01
C GLY A 349 10.31 -0.01 -11.78
N ALA A 350 11.37 0.51 -11.17
CA ALA A 350 12.72 0.48 -11.74
C ALA A 350 13.36 -0.92 -11.75
N VAL A 351 13.07 -1.76 -10.74
CA VAL A 351 13.68 -3.10 -10.61
C VAL A 351 12.94 -4.19 -11.39
N PHE A 352 11.61 -4.17 -11.38
CA PHE A 352 10.76 -5.23 -11.98
C PHE A 352 9.78 -4.68 -13.05
N GLY A 353 10.03 -3.47 -13.57
CA GLY A 353 9.21 -2.85 -14.62
C GLY A 353 7.77 -2.56 -14.20
N ALA A 354 6.86 -2.57 -15.17
CA ALA A 354 5.44 -2.26 -14.95
C ALA A 354 4.76 -3.19 -13.93
N LEU A 355 5.13 -4.48 -13.91
CA LEU A 355 4.66 -5.42 -12.88
C LEU A 355 5.17 -5.01 -11.50
N GLY A 356 6.45 -4.66 -11.35
CA GLY A 356 6.98 -4.11 -10.11
C GLY A 356 6.22 -2.91 -9.58
N ALA A 357 5.94 -1.93 -10.43
CA ALA A 357 5.18 -0.74 -10.08
C ALA A 357 3.76 -1.08 -9.58
N PHE A 358 3.07 -2.03 -10.24
CA PHE A 358 1.74 -2.50 -9.85
C PHE A 358 1.74 -3.24 -8.50
N LEU A 359 2.75 -4.09 -8.26
CA LEU A 359 2.87 -4.92 -7.06
C LEU A 359 3.41 -4.13 -5.83
N ALA A 360 3.93 -2.92 -6.05
CA ALA A 360 4.61 -2.12 -5.03
C ALA A 360 3.78 -1.84 -3.78
N LEU A 361 2.50 -1.43 -3.93
CA LEU A 361 1.68 -1.06 -2.77
C LEU A 361 1.40 -2.26 -1.85
N PRO A 362 0.93 -3.43 -2.35
CA PRO A 362 0.77 -4.61 -1.50
C PRO A 362 2.07 -5.15 -0.92
N VAL A 363 3.18 -5.14 -1.68
CA VAL A 363 4.48 -5.63 -1.18
C VAL A 363 5.02 -4.73 -0.06
N THR A 364 5.03 -3.41 -0.26
CA THR A 364 5.49 -2.45 0.76
C THR A 364 4.67 -2.51 2.03
N ALA A 365 3.34 -2.62 1.93
CA ALA A 365 2.50 -2.72 3.11
C ALA A 365 2.58 -4.09 3.81
N SER A 366 2.79 -5.17 3.05
CA SER A 366 3.15 -6.49 3.63
C SER A 366 4.43 -6.37 4.45
N LEU A 367 5.45 -5.72 3.88
CA LEU A 367 6.73 -5.51 4.52
C LEU A 367 6.58 -4.62 5.77
N GLN A 368 5.81 -3.53 5.69
CA GLN A 368 5.49 -2.66 6.83
C GLN A 368 4.75 -3.41 7.95
N ALA A 369 3.79 -4.27 7.62
CA ALA A 369 3.07 -5.09 8.60
C ALA A 369 4.00 -6.12 9.28
N ILE A 370 4.88 -6.77 8.52
CA ILE A 370 5.92 -7.65 9.07
C ILE A 370 6.86 -6.87 10.00
N PHE A 371 7.37 -5.71 9.57
CA PHE A 371 8.19 -4.84 10.41
C PHE A 371 7.48 -4.42 11.69
N ARG A 372 6.19 -4.05 11.62
CA ARG A 372 5.40 -3.63 12.79
C ARG A 372 5.18 -4.73 13.83
N VAL A 373 5.17 -6.01 13.44
CA VAL A 373 5.06 -7.14 14.37
C VAL A 373 6.43 -7.65 14.84
N CYS A 374 7.48 -7.52 14.02
CA CYS A 374 8.84 -7.89 14.40
C CYS A 374 9.53 -6.84 15.29
N THR A 375 9.15 -5.56 15.19
CA THR A 375 9.71 -4.47 16.02
C THR A 375 8.86 -4.27 17.28
N LYS A 376 9.49 -4.25 18.46
CA LYS A 376 8.80 -3.92 19.71
C LYS A 376 8.53 -2.40 19.72
N GLN A 377 7.26 -2.02 19.54
CA GLN A 377 6.86 -0.61 19.63
C GLN A 377 6.87 -0.19 21.11
N TYR A 378 7.85 0.63 21.50
CA TYR A 378 7.89 1.23 22.84
C TYR A 378 6.87 2.38 22.92
N SER A 379 6.21 2.52 24.06
CA SER A 379 5.34 3.66 24.35
C SER A 379 6.15 4.96 24.27
N LEU A 380 5.75 5.88 23.40
CA LEU A 380 6.40 7.17 23.25
C LEU A 380 6.24 7.98 24.55
N VAL A 381 7.33 8.57 25.03
CA VAL A 381 7.28 9.53 26.15
C VAL A 381 6.50 10.76 25.70
N SER A 382 5.49 11.15 26.47
CA SER A 382 4.67 12.34 26.22
C SER A 382 5.46 13.63 26.52
N SER A 383 6.44 13.93 25.67
CA SER A 383 7.24 15.16 25.74
C SER A 383 6.56 16.29 24.96
N PRO A 384 6.40 17.49 25.53
CA PRO A 384 5.96 18.68 24.78
C PRO A 384 6.86 19.01 23.58
N LEU A 385 8.12 18.54 23.57
CA LEU A 385 9.06 18.72 22.46
C LEU A 385 8.77 17.81 21.25
N MET A 386 7.86 16.84 21.38
CA MET A 386 7.43 15.95 20.29
C MET A 386 6.31 16.56 19.45
N ASN A 387 5.61 17.58 19.98
CA ASN A 387 4.46 18.21 19.35
C ASN A 387 4.85 19.63 18.89
N ASP A 388 4.41 20.01 17.69
CA ASP A 388 4.52 21.39 17.25
C ASP A 388 3.72 22.34 18.17
N PRO A 389 4.20 23.58 18.40
CA PRO A 389 3.49 24.54 19.22
C PRO A 389 2.11 24.85 18.62
N HIS A 390 1.05 24.67 19.42
CA HIS A 390 -0.31 24.96 18.97
C HIS A 390 -0.45 26.46 18.63
N PRO A 391 -0.96 26.81 17.43
CA PRO A 391 -1.13 28.20 17.05
C PRO A 391 -2.29 28.85 17.83
N ASP A 392 -2.00 29.87 18.62
CA ASP A 392 -3.00 30.64 19.40
C ASP A 392 -4.14 31.18 18.54
N HIS A 393 -3.88 31.41 17.24
CA HIS A 393 -4.85 31.94 16.29
C HIS A 393 -4.87 31.12 15.00
N THR A 394 -6.02 30.49 14.72
CA THR A 394 -6.30 29.89 13.40
C THR A 394 -6.38 30.96 12.32
N SER A 395 -5.63 30.78 11.23
CA SER A 395 -5.64 31.72 10.10
C SER A 395 -7.01 31.80 9.44
N ILE A 396 -7.31 32.90 8.75
CA ILE A 396 -8.58 33.09 8.04
C ILE A 396 -8.84 31.96 7.04
N ILE A 397 -7.80 31.44 6.38
CA ILE A 397 -7.87 30.31 5.46
C ILE A 397 -8.30 29.04 6.21
N VAL A 398 -7.67 28.72 7.35
CA VAL A 398 -8.05 27.57 8.18
C VAL A 398 -9.49 27.69 8.67
N ARG A 399 -9.91 28.87 9.16
CA ARG A 399 -11.30 29.12 9.59
C ARG A 399 -12.30 28.96 8.46
N CYS A 400 -11.96 29.38 7.23
CA CYS A 400 -12.83 29.24 6.07
C CYS A 400 -12.98 27.77 5.65
N VAL A 401 -11.87 27.02 5.61
CA VAL A 401 -11.87 25.57 5.35
C VAL A 401 -12.65 24.81 6.43
N GLU A 402 -12.48 25.17 7.71
CA GLU A 402 -13.18 24.55 8.83
C GLU A 402 -14.69 24.89 8.87
N ALA A 403 -15.08 26.08 8.38
CA ALA A 403 -16.48 26.45 8.20
C ALA A 403 -17.13 25.69 7.03
N ILE A 404 -16.42 25.49 5.92
CA ILE A 404 -16.85 24.64 4.80
C ILE A 404 -16.98 23.19 5.26
N GLY A 405 -16.00 22.67 5.99
CA GLY A 405 -16.02 21.34 6.58
C GLY A 405 -17.22 21.13 7.50
N ARG A 406 -17.45 22.04 8.46
CA ARG A 406 -18.63 21.96 9.34
C ARG A 406 -19.96 22.05 8.60
N LYS A 407 -20.05 22.83 7.52
CA LYS A 407 -21.32 23.05 6.80
C LYS A 407 -21.65 21.95 5.78
N PHE A 408 -20.65 21.27 5.21
CA PHE A 408 -20.84 20.24 4.17
C PHE A 408 -20.36 18.85 4.57
N MET A 409 -19.20 18.70 5.23
CA MET A 409 -18.62 17.38 5.54
C MET A 409 -19.30 16.73 6.75
N ASN A 410 -19.42 17.46 7.86
CA ASN A 410 -19.97 16.92 9.11
C ASN A 410 -21.43 16.42 9.00
N PRO A 411 -22.41 17.16 8.44
CA PRO A 411 -23.77 16.65 8.32
C PRO A 411 -23.87 15.43 7.38
N MET A 412 -22.96 15.32 6.40
CA MET A 412 -22.90 14.17 5.49
C MET A 412 -22.27 12.95 6.18
N SER A 413 -21.20 13.13 6.97
CA SER A 413 -20.59 12.02 7.72
C SER A 413 -21.49 11.54 8.88
N GLU A 414 -22.19 12.44 9.57
CA GLU A 414 -23.14 12.10 10.64
C GLU A 414 -24.39 11.39 10.12
N SER A 415 -24.94 11.81 8.98
CA SER A 415 -26.10 11.12 8.37
C SER A 415 -25.71 9.74 7.83
N VAL A 416 -24.51 9.60 7.23
CA VAL A 416 -23.95 8.30 6.88
C VAL A 416 -23.72 7.44 8.14
N HIS A 417 -23.12 7.97 9.21
CA HIS A 417 -22.95 7.25 10.49
C HIS A 417 -24.28 6.85 11.14
N ARG A 418 -25.34 7.66 11.01
CA ARG A 418 -26.66 7.37 11.56
C ARG A 418 -27.36 6.23 10.80
N VAL A 419 -27.16 6.15 9.48
CA VAL A 419 -27.59 5.01 8.65
C VAL A 419 -26.72 3.77 8.91
N MET A 420 -25.41 3.94 9.13
CA MET A 420 -24.50 2.84 9.48
C MET A 420 -24.81 2.24 10.85
N LYS A 421 -25.14 3.04 11.89
CA LYS A 421 -25.55 2.51 13.21
C LYS A 421 -26.76 1.57 13.18
N GLY A 422 -27.66 1.72 12.21
CA GLY A 422 -28.78 0.80 12.01
C GLY A 422 -28.39 -0.56 11.43
N THR A 423 -27.20 -0.67 10.82
CA THR A 423 -26.74 -1.86 10.06
C THR A 423 -25.47 -2.50 10.65
N SER A 424 -24.61 -1.71 11.30
CA SER A 424 -23.35 -2.18 11.89
C SER A 424 -23.53 -3.01 13.16
N SER A 425 -24.70 -2.94 13.81
CA SER A 425 -25.10 -3.82 14.93
C SER A 425 -25.24 -5.30 14.54
N ARG A 426 -25.05 -5.66 13.26
CA ARG A 426 -25.13 -7.04 12.75
C ARG A 426 -23.87 -7.52 12.01
N ILE A 427 -22.75 -6.79 12.10
CA ILE A 427 -21.49 -7.22 11.45
C ILE A 427 -20.47 -7.51 12.53
N SER A 428 -20.22 -8.81 12.76
CA SER A 428 -19.17 -9.27 13.65
C SER A 428 -17.79 -8.84 13.14
N LEU A 429 -17.16 -7.93 13.87
CA LEU A 429 -15.70 -7.96 14.00
C LEU A 429 -15.34 -9.38 14.48
N ASN A 430 -14.35 -9.99 13.83
CA ASN A 430 -14.00 -11.38 14.11
C ASN A 430 -13.45 -11.45 15.55
N GLU A 431 -14.21 -12.04 16.48
CA GLU A 431 -13.88 -12.05 17.92
C GLU A 431 -12.47 -12.61 18.16
N ASP A 432 -12.06 -13.62 17.38
CA ASP A 432 -10.70 -14.15 17.33
C ASP A 432 -9.63 -13.06 17.14
N ILE A 433 -9.82 -12.12 16.21
CA ILE A 433 -8.83 -11.08 15.89
C ILE A 433 -8.73 -10.10 17.06
N LEU A 434 -9.87 -9.76 17.68
CA LEU A 434 -9.90 -8.86 18.83
C LEU A 434 -9.29 -9.53 20.07
N TYR A 435 -9.54 -10.82 20.27
CA TYR A 435 -8.93 -11.67 21.30
C TYR A 435 -7.40 -11.73 21.13
N TRP A 436 -6.91 -12.07 19.94
CA TRP A 436 -5.47 -12.13 19.65
C TRP A 436 -4.80 -10.77 19.75
N TYR A 437 -5.45 -9.68 19.32
CA TYR A 437 -4.95 -8.32 19.48
C TYR A 437 -4.82 -7.95 20.97
N LYS A 438 -5.87 -8.17 21.76
CA LYS A 438 -5.88 -7.88 23.21
C LYS A 438 -4.82 -8.70 23.94
N GLN A 439 -4.67 -9.99 23.62
CA GLN A 439 -3.66 -10.84 24.24
C GLN A 439 -2.22 -10.53 23.77
N ALA A 440 -2.01 -10.02 22.55
CA ALA A 440 -0.69 -9.66 22.04
C ALA A 440 -0.19 -8.28 22.52
N TYR A 441 -1.09 -7.35 22.88
CA TYR A 441 -0.73 -5.96 23.22
C TYR A 441 -1.09 -5.52 24.65
N VAL A 442 -2.14 -6.08 25.27
CA VAL A 442 -2.57 -5.68 26.63
C VAL A 442 -1.95 -6.60 27.70
N SER A 443 -1.65 -7.85 27.38
CA SER A 443 -1.11 -8.79 28.38
C SER A 443 0.36 -8.54 28.79
N ASP A 444 1.08 -7.64 28.11
CA ASP A 444 2.51 -7.31 28.38
C ASP A 444 2.64 -6.00 29.22
N SER A 445 1.54 -5.30 29.54
CA SER A 445 1.57 -4.06 30.35
C SER A 445 1.43 -4.27 31.85
N ASP A 446 0.75 -5.33 32.27
CA ASP A 446 0.31 -5.48 33.66
C ASP A 446 1.38 -6.16 34.55
N ASP A 447 2.30 -6.92 33.94
CA ASP A 447 3.43 -7.58 34.62
C ASP A 447 4.54 -6.60 35.07
N ALA A 448 4.46 -5.32 34.69
CA ALA A 448 5.49 -4.31 34.98
C ALA A 448 5.29 -3.52 36.29
N ASN A 449 4.11 -3.59 36.92
CA ASN A 449 3.79 -2.84 38.15
C ASN A 449 3.26 -3.75 39.26
N GLY A 450 4.19 -4.39 39.97
CA GLY A 450 3.91 -5.15 41.19
C GLY A 450 3.39 -4.27 42.34
N SER A 451 2.09 -3.98 42.35
CA SER A 451 1.37 -3.47 43.53
C SER A 451 0.03 -4.20 43.67
N LYS A 452 -0.26 -4.68 44.88
CA LYS A 452 -1.46 -5.47 45.18
C LYS A 452 -2.72 -4.62 44.96
N VAL A 453 -3.58 -5.05 44.04
CA VAL A 453 -5.02 -4.81 44.13
C VAL A 453 -5.72 -6.16 44.16
N SER A 454 -6.62 -6.32 45.12
CA SER A 454 -7.37 -7.56 45.37
C SER A 454 -8.32 -7.89 44.22
N SER A 455 -8.60 -9.19 44.08
CA SER A 455 -9.68 -9.75 43.27
C SER A 455 -10.98 -8.93 43.37
N ILE A 456 -11.47 -8.46 42.22
CA ILE A 456 -12.85 -8.00 42.03
C ILE A 456 -13.45 -8.89 40.95
N ASP A 457 -14.70 -9.32 41.18
CA ASP A 457 -15.39 -10.33 40.40
C ASP A 457 -15.55 -9.98 38.91
N SER A 458 -15.55 -11.04 38.11
CA SER A 458 -15.81 -11.02 36.68
C SER A 458 -17.30 -10.86 36.37
N ASP A 459 -17.90 -9.68 36.60
CA ASP A 459 -19.21 -9.34 36.00
C ASP A 459 -19.52 -7.83 35.91
N GLN A 460 -18.64 -7.00 35.30
CA GLN A 460 -19.01 -5.60 35.02
C GLN A 460 -18.27 -4.89 33.87
N THR A 461 -18.39 -5.39 32.64
CA THR A 461 -18.08 -4.60 31.43
C THR A 461 -19.10 -4.81 30.32
N ASP A 462 -20.38 -4.58 30.59
CA ASP A 462 -21.41 -4.46 29.53
C ASP A 462 -22.67 -3.63 29.90
N VAL A 463 -22.52 -2.57 30.72
CA VAL A 463 -23.61 -1.60 31.00
C VAL A 463 -23.12 -0.14 31.00
N LEU A 464 -22.63 0.34 29.85
CA LEU A 464 -22.57 1.80 29.56
C LEU A 464 -23.31 2.17 28.26
N ALA A 465 -24.28 1.33 27.87
CA ALA A 465 -25.36 1.74 27.00
C ALA A 465 -26.51 2.33 27.85
N THR A 466 -26.70 3.64 27.76
CA THR A 466 -27.98 4.33 27.99
C THR A 466 -28.71 4.03 29.32
N MET A 467 -28.12 4.41 30.46
CA MET A 467 -28.92 4.64 31.67
C MET A 467 -29.71 5.95 31.52
N PRO A 468 -31.05 5.96 31.70
CA PRO A 468 -31.80 7.20 31.85
C PRO A 468 -31.46 7.83 33.20
N ILE A 469 -30.99 9.08 33.20
CA ILE A 469 -30.74 9.84 34.43
C ILE A 469 -32.09 9.99 35.16
N SER A 470 -32.16 9.55 36.42
CA SER A 470 -33.38 9.69 37.21
C SER A 470 -33.74 11.17 37.41
N ARG A 471 -35.03 11.49 37.40
CA ARG A 471 -35.49 12.89 37.56
C ARG A 471 -34.99 13.51 38.86
N GLU A 472 -34.88 12.75 39.94
CA GLU A 472 -34.30 13.23 41.20
C GLU A 472 -32.86 13.71 41.06
N ILE A 473 -32.02 13.06 40.24
CA ILE A 473 -30.63 13.51 40.03
C ILE A 473 -30.61 14.80 39.20
N LEU A 474 -31.47 14.91 38.18
CA LEU A 474 -31.62 16.13 37.38
C LEU A 474 -32.17 17.29 38.21
N ASP A 475 -33.16 17.06 39.08
CA ASP A 475 -33.73 18.06 39.97
C ASP A 475 -32.76 18.45 41.09
N ALA A 476 -31.98 17.51 41.63
CA ALA A 476 -30.91 17.80 42.59
C ALA A 476 -29.81 18.67 41.95
N VAL A 477 -29.36 18.35 40.73
CA VAL A 477 -28.37 19.14 39.99
C VAL A 477 -28.93 20.51 39.61
N ASN A 478 -30.16 20.61 39.12
CA ASN A 478 -30.80 21.90 38.84
C ASN A 478 -30.99 22.75 40.10
N LYS A 479 -31.31 22.13 41.24
CA LYS A 479 -31.43 22.82 42.54
C LYS A 479 -30.07 23.32 43.03
N ASP A 480 -29.00 22.56 42.83
CA ASP A 480 -27.64 23.01 43.17
C ASP A 480 -27.14 24.12 42.23
N ILE A 481 -27.42 24.04 40.93
CA ILE A 481 -27.16 25.12 39.96
C ILE A 481 -27.93 26.39 40.33
N ALA A 482 -29.22 26.27 40.65
CA ALA A 482 -30.04 27.39 41.10
C ALA A 482 -29.49 28.01 42.39
N LYS A 483 -29.07 27.18 43.35
CA LYS A 483 -28.46 27.64 44.61
C LYS A 483 -27.14 28.40 44.38
N ARG A 484 -26.24 27.87 43.55
CA ARG A 484 -25.00 28.56 43.14
C ARG A 484 -25.28 29.89 42.43
N LYS A 485 -26.37 29.98 41.65
CA LYS A 485 -26.76 31.21 40.96
C LYS A 485 -27.24 32.27 41.95
N VAL A 486 -28.09 31.89 42.91
CA VAL A 486 -28.50 32.76 44.02
C VAL A 486 -27.30 33.19 44.88
N ASP A 487 -26.39 32.28 45.20
CA ASP A 487 -25.16 32.60 45.95
C ASP A 487 -24.20 33.53 45.18
N SER A 488 -24.27 33.56 43.84
CA SER A 488 -23.53 34.52 43.01
C SER A 488 -24.18 35.90 42.99
N GLU A 489 -25.50 35.99 42.80
CA GLU A 489 -26.24 37.26 42.81
C GLU A 489 -26.20 37.93 44.20
N ASN A 490 -26.21 37.14 45.28
CA ASN A 490 -26.12 37.65 46.64
C ASN A 490 -24.69 38.08 47.05
N LYS A 491 -23.65 37.63 46.31
CA LYS A 491 -22.27 38.15 46.46
C LYS A 491 -22.08 39.49 45.77
N ASP A 492 -22.70 39.70 44.61
CA ASP A 492 -22.62 40.97 43.89
C ASP A 492 -23.49 42.07 44.53
N SER A 493 -24.65 41.71 45.09
CA SER A 493 -25.46 42.66 45.90
C SER A 493 -24.73 43.13 47.17
N SER A 494 -23.96 42.25 47.81
CA SER A 494 -23.19 42.57 49.03
C SER A 494 -21.94 43.41 48.74
N LYS A 495 -21.31 43.25 47.56
CA LYS A 495 -20.24 44.17 47.10
C LYS A 495 -20.75 45.56 46.75
N ALA A 496 -21.96 45.68 46.20
CA ALA A 496 -22.55 46.97 45.82
C ALA A 496 -22.92 47.88 47.02
N LYS A 497 -22.95 47.33 48.25
CA LYS A 497 -23.30 48.08 49.48
C LYS A 497 -22.10 48.58 50.31
N LEU A 498 -20.87 48.36 49.84
CA LEU A 498 -19.63 48.76 50.53
C LEU A 498 -18.89 49.95 49.88
N GLN A 499 -19.51 50.65 48.93
CA GLN A 499 -18.98 51.87 48.28
C GLN A 499 -19.91 53.08 48.45
N VAL A 500 -20.28 53.41 49.68
CA VAL A 500 -20.84 54.73 50.04
C VAL A 500 -20.16 55.20 51.34
N GLY A 501 -19.07 55.96 51.20
CA GLY A 501 -18.33 56.51 52.35
C GLY A 501 -17.11 57.35 51.92
N GLU A 502 -17.11 58.62 52.33
CA GLU A 502 -15.94 59.49 52.59
C GLU A 502 -14.97 59.88 51.45
N SER A 503 -15.42 60.87 50.67
CA SER A 503 -14.82 62.22 50.57
C SER A 503 -13.30 62.50 50.53
N LYS A 504 -12.94 63.33 49.52
CA LYS A 504 -12.13 64.58 49.57
C LYS A 504 -10.58 64.57 49.39
N ILE A 505 -10.16 65.57 48.58
CA ILE A 505 -9.01 66.50 48.74
C ILE A 505 -7.71 66.34 47.89
N VAL A 506 -7.49 67.37 47.03
CA VAL A 506 -6.23 68.05 46.60
C VAL A 506 -5.49 67.71 45.28
N LYS A 507 -4.91 68.79 44.72
CA LYS A 507 -4.28 69.03 43.39
C LYS A 507 -2.77 68.72 43.40
N ASN A 508 -2.17 68.37 42.24
CA ASN A 508 -1.16 69.18 41.50
C ASN A 508 -0.27 68.42 40.45
N THR A 509 -0.32 68.87 39.19
CA THR A 509 0.79 69.54 38.44
C THR A 509 2.15 68.87 38.11
N LYS A 510 2.45 68.81 36.78
CA LYS A 510 3.74 68.90 36.01
C LYS A 510 4.68 67.68 35.79
N ASN A 511 5.10 67.56 34.51
CA ASN A 511 6.43 67.24 33.89
C ASN A 511 7.29 66.07 34.46
N ASN A 512 7.98 65.21 33.69
CA ASN A 512 8.88 65.53 32.56
C ASN A 512 9.49 64.24 31.91
N LYS A 513 9.81 64.31 30.59
CA LYS A 513 10.94 63.68 29.85
C LYS A 513 11.46 62.23 30.08
N SER A 514 11.30 61.42 29.01
CA SER A 514 12.34 60.66 28.22
C SER A 514 13.20 59.51 28.80
N ASN A 515 13.03 58.31 28.21
CA ASN A 515 14.06 57.51 27.49
C ASN A 515 13.34 56.35 26.72
N VAL A 516 13.50 56.12 25.40
CA VAL A 516 14.65 55.50 24.68
C VAL A 516 14.89 54.07 25.21
N LYS A 517 14.76 52.96 24.47
CA LYS A 517 14.58 52.60 23.03
C LYS A 517 13.77 51.27 22.97
N ASN A 518 13.42 50.59 21.86
CA ASN A 518 13.76 50.57 20.43
C ASN A 518 12.54 50.05 19.62
N ASN A 519 12.48 50.25 18.29
CA ASN A 519 11.57 49.53 17.37
C ASN A 519 12.13 49.56 15.93
N PRO A 520 12.50 48.42 15.31
CA PRO A 520 13.11 48.38 13.98
C PRO A 520 12.10 48.04 12.86
N ARG A 521 10.98 48.77 12.75
CA ARG A 521 10.06 48.66 11.58
C ARG A 521 9.19 49.89 11.27
N SER A 522 9.57 51.08 11.76
CA SER A 522 8.92 52.33 11.37
C SER A 522 9.51 52.88 10.06
N GLY A 523 8.75 52.71 8.97
CA GLY A 523 9.18 52.97 7.60
C GLY A 523 9.61 51.67 6.92
N TRP A 524 9.21 51.38 5.68
CA TRP A 524 8.71 52.29 4.64
C TRP A 524 7.29 51.92 4.15
N LYS A 525 6.56 52.90 3.60
CA LYS A 525 5.30 52.71 2.84
C LYS A 525 5.54 53.02 1.37
N ARG A 526 5.10 52.15 0.47
CA ARG A 526 4.13 52.51 -0.58
C ARG A 526 3.46 51.26 -1.16
#